data_AF-A0A1G8INW9-F1
#
_entry.id   AF-A0A1G8INW9-F1
#
_cell.length_a   1.000
_cell.length_b   1.000
_cell.length_c   1.000
_cell.angle_alpha   90.00
_cell.angle_beta   90.00
_cell.angle_gamma   90.00
#
_symmetry.space_group_name_H-M   'P 1'
#
loop_
_entity.id
_entity.type
_entity.pdbx_description
1 polymer ?
#
loop_
_entity_poly.entity_id
_entity_poly.type
_entity_poly.pdbx_seq_one_letter_code
_entity_poly.pdbx_strand_id
1 'polypeptide(L)'
;MKSNKGKIYFVGAGPGDQELITVRGLKALQKAEVIIYDRLVHPSLLLEAKHNAKLIYCGKQPCKHTLRQSDIQKELIIQAKKGNKVVRLKGGDPAVFGRVGEEAEAVSGHRIPYEIIPGITAGSAASIYSGVPLTHREYSRSFAVVTGHSKNKDGKPDIAWGDLAKGVDTIVFYMGIKNLPYIAKQLIKEGKDRSTSTLVTEWGTYGRQRSITGPLEHIPAMAEKKEMSNPAVIVVGDVTKLHDSLQWVREKELSGKGVITLSSDNTDQDFADDLKEAGAEVYNIKAEDCHLSNNMAEIINRLITEGHATSVLLRTETSASLLCKMLEDVKEQTADALPELSFICIGSKTAQMIKEHGYVPNAILRVLSNTETIIEALGEKQIQNIG
;
A
#
# COMPACT_ATOMS: atom_id res chain seq x y z
N MET A 1 -36.22 24.36 1.44
CA MET A 1 -35.66 23.23 2.22
C MET A 1 -34.22 23.00 1.77
N LYS A 2 -33.22 23.09 2.67
CA LYS A 2 -31.84 22.73 2.32
C LYS A 2 -31.83 21.25 1.95
N SER A 3 -31.45 20.95 0.71
CA SER A 3 -31.28 19.59 0.22
C SER A 3 -30.34 18.84 1.18
N ASN A 4 -30.87 17.86 1.93
CA ASN A 4 -30.14 17.00 2.86
C ASN A 4 -29.25 15.98 2.12
N LYS A 5 -28.64 16.39 1.01
CA LYS A 5 -27.70 15.56 0.26
C LYS A 5 -26.38 15.56 1.01
N GLY A 6 -25.82 14.37 1.16
CA GLY A 6 -24.47 14.16 1.63
C GLY A 6 -23.43 14.75 0.68
N LYS A 7 -22.16 14.60 1.05
CA LYS A 7 -21.03 15.12 0.28
C LYS A 7 -20.04 14.00 0.01
N ILE A 8 -19.51 13.95 -1.21
CA ILE A 8 -18.48 13.00 -1.62
C ILE A 8 -17.10 13.66 -1.56
N TYR A 9 -16.12 12.95 -1.03
CA TYR A 9 -14.72 13.36 -0.99
C TYR A 9 -13.90 12.34 -1.76
N PHE A 10 -13.33 12.73 -2.90
CA PHE A 10 -12.34 11.91 -3.60
C PHE A 10 -10.97 12.19 -2.99
N VAL A 11 -10.43 11.23 -2.23
CA VAL A 11 -9.23 11.43 -1.42
C VAL A 11 -8.10 10.58 -1.98
N GLY A 12 -6.96 11.24 -2.27
CA GLY A 12 -5.69 10.56 -2.50
C GLY A 12 -5.12 10.01 -1.20
N ALA A 13 -4.98 8.70 -1.13
CA ALA A 13 -4.43 7.98 0.02
C ALA A 13 -2.90 8.08 0.10
N GLY A 14 -2.24 8.53 -0.96
CA GLY A 14 -0.78 8.45 -1.06
C GLY A 14 -0.30 7.11 -1.62
N PRO A 15 1.02 6.94 -1.79
CA PRO A 15 1.63 5.82 -2.50
C PRO A 15 1.66 4.50 -1.71
N GLY A 16 1.52 4.57 -0.39
CA GLY A 16 1.72 3.42 0.49
C GLY A 16 1.81 3.85 1.95
N ASP A 17 2.93 4.51 2.28
CA ASP A 17 3.16 5.09 3.60
C ASP A 17 1.95 5.94 4.02
N GLN A 18 1.37 5.57 5.17
CA GLN A 18 0.17 6.20 5.71
C GLN A 18 0.39 7.66 6.07
N GLU A 19 1.62 8.06 6.39
CA GLU A 19 1.97 9.44 6.75
C GLU A 19 2.02 10.36 5.52
N LEU A 20 2.05 9.79 4.31
CA LEU A 20 1.97 10.54 3.06
C LEU A 20 0.53 10.87 2.63
N ILE A 21 -0.49 10.51 3.43
CA ILE A 21 -1.81 11.08 3.27
C ILE A 21 -1.77 12.58 3.61
N THR A 22 -2.50 13.40 2.86
CA THR A 22 -2.56 14.84 3.20
C THR A 22 -3.36 15.05 4.49
N VAL A 23 -3.03 16.10 5.25
CA VAL A 23 -3.80 16.52 6.44
C VAL A 23 -5.29 16.70 6.11
N ARG A 24 -5.62 17.19 4.90
CA ARG A 24 -7.00 17.32 4.43
C ARG A 24 -7.64 15.96 4.16
N GLY A 25 -6.90 15.02 3.57
CA GLY A 25 -7.34 13.65 3.33
C GLY A 25 -7.64 12.91 4.62
N LEU A 26 -6.73 12.95 5.59
CA LEU A 26 -6.91 12.34 6.91
C LEU A 26 -8.13 12.89 7.64
N LYS A 27 -8.29 14.22 7.67
CA LYS A 27 -9.47 14.88 8.26
C LYS A 27 -10.78 14.50 7.59
N ALA A 28 -10.77 14.20 6.29
CA ALA A 28 -11.95 13.72 5.57
C ALA A 28 -12.26 12.27 5.93
N LEU A 29 -11.24 11.42 5.99
CA LEU A 29 -11.31 10.00 6.35
C LEU A 29 -11.89 9.79 7.76
N GLN A 30 -11.34 10.49 8.75
CA GLN A 30 -11.81 10.46 10.15
C GLN A 30 -13.25 10.99 10.32
N LYS A 31 -13.78 11.73 9.35
CA LYS A 31 -15.15 12.27 9.38
C LYS A 31 -16.15 11.45 8.56
N ALA A 32 -15.68 10.50 7.77
CA ALA A 32 -16.49 9.70 6.86
C ALA A 32 -17.52 8.86 7.61
N GLU A 33 -18.68 8.70 6.97
CA GLU A 33 -19.72 7.74 7.39
C GLU A 33 -19.71 6.51 6.47
N VAL A 34 -19.21 6.67 5.24
CA VAL A 34 -19.00 5.59 4.29
C VAL A 34 -17.66 5.79 3.61
N ILE A 35 -16.84 4.75 3.55
CA ILE A 35 -15.55 4.75 2.85
C ILE A 35 -15.60 3.70 1.75
N ILE A 36 -15.47 4.16 0.51
CA ILE A 36 -15.42 3.34 -0.69
C ILE A 36 -13.98 3.36 -1.19
N TYR A 37 -13.28 2.21 -1.17
CA TYR A 37 -11.83 2.18 -1.37
C TYR A 37 -11.36 1.07 -2.30
N ASP A 38 -10.19 1.27 -2.91
CA ASP A 38 -9.59 0.33 -3.88
C ASP A 38 -8.48 -0.51 -3.23
N ARG A 39 -8.07 -1.58 -3.93
CA ARG A 39 -6.99 -2.50 -3.51
C ARG A 39 -5.68 -1.80 -3.12
N LEU A 40 -5.31 -0.71 -3.80
CA LEU A 40 -4.02 -0.03 -3.57
C LEU A 40 -4.01 0.88 -2.33
N VAL A 41 -5.14 1.01 -1.63
CA VAL A 41 -5.20 1.76 -0.37
C VAL A 41 -4.60 0.90 0.74
N HIS A 42 -3.59 1.46 1.43
CA HIS A 42 -2.96 0.84 2.58
C HIS A 42 -4.01 0.50 3.66
N PRO A 43 -4.11 -0.75 4.14
CA PRO A 43 -5.15 -1.13 5.11
C PRO A 43 -5.12 -0.31 6.41
N SER A 44 -3.94 0.09 6.89
CA SER A 44 -3.82 0.93 8.11
C SER A 44 -4.55 2.26 8.02
N LEU A 45 -4.69 2.87 6.84
CA LEU A 45 -5.47 4.09 6.69
C LEU A 45 -6.95 3.88 7.04
N LEU A 46 -7.46 2.66 6.93
CA LEU A 46 -8.84 2.36 7.31
C LEU A 46 -9.03 2.32 8.84
N LEU A 47 -7.97 2.18 9.63
CA LEU A 47 -8.01 2.31 11.09
C LEU A 47 -8.31 3.75 11.53
N GLU A 48 -8.00 4.73 10.68
CA GLU A 48 -8.33 6.15 10.92
C GLU A 48 -9.83 6.46 10.69
N ALA A 49 -10.60 5.50 10.18
CA ALA A 49 -12.03 5.66 10.01
C ALA A 49 -12.74 5.72 11.37
N LYS A 50 -13.94 6.33 11.40
CA LYS A 50 -14.82 6.15 12.56
C LYS A 50 -15.15 4.67 12.71
N HIS A 51 -15.23 4.21 13.96
CA HIS A 51 -15.65 2.85 14.29
C HIS A 51 -16.96 2.42 13.58
N ASN A 52 -17.93 3.32 13.42
CA ASN A 52 -19.21 3.02 12.78
C ASN A 52 -19.28 3.38 11.28
N ALA A 53 -18.16 3.78 10.67
CA ALA A 53 -18.12 4.05 9.23
C ALA A 53 -18.36 2.74 8.46
N LYS A 54 -19.16 2.80 7.39
CA LYS A 54 -19.33 1.64 6.51
C LYS A 54 -18.15 1.55 5.54
N LEU A 55 -17.38 0.47 5.57
CA LEU A 55 -16.35 0.17 4.59
C LEU A 55 -16.93 -0.58 3.38
N ILE A 56 -16.57 -0.17 2.17
CA ILE A 56 -16.98 -0.80 0.91
C ILE A 56 -15.75 -0.99 0.02
N TYR A 57 -15.31 -2.23 -0.11
CA TYR A 57 -14.19 -2.60 -0.98
C TYR A 57 -14.60 -2.63 -2.45
N CYS A 58 -13.83 -1.99 -3.32
CA CYS A 58 -14.05 -1.92 -4.77
C CYS A 58 -12.96 -2.62 -5.60
N GLY A 59 -11.97 -3.24 -4.96
CA GLY A 59 -10.90 -3.95 -5.64
C GLY A 59 -11.33 -5.30 -6.23
N LYS A 60 -10.42 -5.90 -7.01
CA LYS A 60 -10.56 -7.28 -7.49
C LYS A 60 -10.18 -8.23 -6.36
N GLN A 61 -11.17 -8.82 -5.70
CA GLN A 61 -10.95 -9.99 -4.84
C GLN A 61 -10.82 -11.24 -5.73
N PRO A 62 -9.93 -12.20 -5.41
CA PRO A 62 -10.06 -13.55 -5.92
C PRO A 62 -11.48 -14.05 -5.61
N CYS A 63 -12.17 -14.62 -6.61
CA CYS A 63 -13.49 -15.24 -6.45
C CYS A 63 -14.73 -14.33 -6.28
N LYS A 64 -14.64 -12.98 -6.28
CA LYS A 64 -15.83 -12.10 -6.33
C LYS A 64 -15.86 -11.26 -7.60
N HIS A 65 -17.06 -11.13 -8.20
CA HIS A 65 -17.31 -10.31 -9.38
C HIS A 65 -16.72 -8.91 -9.19
N THR A 66 -15.80 -8.53 -10.09
CA THR A 66 -15.23 -7.19 -10.11
C THR A 66 -16.35 -6.15 -10.23
N LEU A 67 -16.44 -5.19 -9.29
CA LEU A 67 -17.34 -4.06 -9.44
C LEU A 67 -16.91 -3.28 -10.69
N ARG A 68 -17.84 -3.14 -11.64
CA ARG A 68 -17.58 -2.29 -12.80
C ARG A 68 -17.51 -0.85 -12.33
N GLN A 69 -16.82 0.00 -13.09
CA GLN A 69 -16.73 1.43 -12.77
C GLN A 69 -18.12 2.07 -12.54
N SER A 70 -19.11 1.65 -13.34
CA SER A 70 -20.50 2.09 -13.19
C SER A 70 -21.13 1.72 -11.85
N ASP A 71 -20.72 0.60 -11.25
CA ASP A 71 -21.29 0.11 -10.00
C ASP A 71 -20.68 0.89 -8.81
N ILE A 72 -19.39 1.25 -8.89
CA ILE A 72 -18.74 2.18 -7.94
C ILE A 72 -19.41 3.56 -7.98
N GLN A 73 -19.63 4.10 -9.18
CA GLN A 73 -20.31 5.39 -9.38
C GLN A 73 -21.72 5.37 -8.80
N LYS A 74 -22.48 4.29 -9.04
CA LYS A 74 -23.83 4.13 -8.46
C LYS A 74 -23.77 4.11 -6.93
N GLU A 75 -22.85 3.37 -6.33
CA GLU A 75 -22.74 3.30 -4.87
C GLU A 75 -22.40 4.68 -4.27
N LEU A 76 -21.47 5.43 -4.87
CA LEU A 76 -21.16 6.81 -4.49
C LEU A 76 -22.43 7.69 -4.47
N ILE A 77 -23.21 7.62 -5.54
CA ILE A 77 -24.45 8.40 -5.70
C ILE A 77 -25.50 7.97 -4.67
N ILE A 78 -25.70 6.67 -4.47
CA ILE A 78 -26.67 6.11 -3.52
C ILE A 78 -26.34 6.58 -2.11
N GLN A 79 -25.08 6.45 -1.69
CA GLN A 79 -24.66 6.78 -0.33
C GLN A 79 -24.76 8.30 -0.07
N ALA A 80 -24.35 9.13 -1.03
CA ALA A 80 -24.48 10.57 -0.90
C ALA A 80 -25.95 11.03 -0.90
N LYS A 81 -26.84 10.39 -1.68
CA LYS A 81 -28.29 10.69 -1.64
C LYS A 81 -28.95 10.32 -0.30
N LYS A 82 -28.37 9.39 0.47
CA LYS A 82 -28.81 9.07 1.83
C LYS A 82 -28.39 10.11 2.88
N GLY A 83 -27.63 11.13 2.50
CA GLY A 83 -27.14 12.17 3.42
C GLY A 83 -25.71 11.93 3.92
N ASN A 84 -25.08 10.82 3.55
CA ASN A 84 -23.79 10.41 4.11
C ASN A 84 -22.62 11.28 3.62
N LYS A 85 -21.63 11.49 4.50
CA LYS A 85 -20.28 11.93 4.14
C LYS A 85 -19.52 10.72 3.61
N VAL A 86 -19.38 10.67 2.29
CA VAL A 86 -18.77 9.54 1.58
C VAL A 86 -17.33 9.89 1.22
N VAL A 87 -16.38 9.05 1.61
CA VAL A 87 -14.99 9.15 1.16
C VAL A 87 -14.77 8.08 0.10
N ARG A 88 -14.35 8.50 -1.10
CA ARG A 88 -13.80 7.65 -2.15
C ARG A 88 -12.28 7.68 -2.01
N LEU A 89 -11.72 6.71 -1.28
CA LEU A 89 -10.29 6.63 -0.98
C LEU A 89 -9.56 5.89 -2.09
N LYS A 90 -8.55 6.52 -2.71
CA LYS A 90 -7.87 6.02 -3.90
C LYS A 90 -6.36 6.04 -3.68
N GLY A 91 -5.67 4.97 -4.04
CA GLY A 91 -4.21 4.93 -3.97
C GLY A 91 -3.56 6.02 -4.83
N GLY A 92 -2.48 6.61 -4.32
CA GLY A 92 -1.76 7.72 -4.96
C GLY A 92 -2.55 9.02 -4.97
N ASP A 93 -2.57 9.67 -6.14
CA ASP A 93 -3.33 10.88 -6.40
C ASP A 93 -4.58 10.55 -7.27
N PRO A 94 -5.79 11.04 -6.94
CA PRO A 94 -7.00 10.75 -7.71
C PRO A 94 -6.92 11.16 -9.19
N ALA A 95 -6.17 12.22 -9.51
CA ALA A 95 -6.04 12.78 -10.84
C ALA A 95 -5.01 12.06 -11.72
N VAL A 96 -4.08 11.28 -11.13
CA VAL A 96 -3.04 10.57 -11.89
C VAL A 96 -3.43 9.11 -12.09
N PHE A 97 -3.96 8.79 -13.27
CA PHE A 97 -4.47 7.45 -13.64
C PHE A 97 -5.51 6.84 -12.67
N GLY A 98 -6.08 7.66 -11.77
CA GLY A 98 -7.07 7.23 -10.78
C GLY A 98 -8.52 7.23 -11.28
N ARG A 99 -8.79 7.72 -12.50
CA ARG A 99 -10.16 7.82 -13.08
C ARG A 99 -11.12 8.74 -12.29
N VAL A 100 -10.60 9.66 -11.48
CA VAL A 100 -11.46 10.58 -10.71
C VAL A 100 -12.33 11.46 -11.61
N GLY A 101 -11.88 11.80 -12.83
CA GLY A 101 -12.67 12.58 -13.79
C GLY A 101 -13.98 11.88 -14.15
N GLU A 102 -13.92 10.59 -14.49
CA GLU A 102 -15.12 9.78 -14.79
C GLU A 102 -16.05 9.66 -13.58
N GLU A 103 -15.50 9.49 -12.37
CA GLU A 103 -16.29 9.40 -11.13
C GLU A 103 -16.95 10.74 -10.78
N ALA A 104 -16.21 11.85 -10.89
CA ALA A 104 -16.68 13.19 -10.58
C ALA A 104 -17.72 13.70 -11.59
N GLU A 105 -17.55 13.42 -12.88
CA GLU A 105 -18.54 13.75 -13.92
C GLU A 105 -19.89 13.08 -13.65
N ALA A 106 -19.88 11.78 -13.35
CA ALA A 106 -21.09 11.02 -13.01
C ALA A 106 -21.80 11.59 -11.76
N VAL A 107 -21.03 11.96 -10.73
CA VAL A 107 -21.55 12.57 -9.50
C VAL A 107 -22.11 13.98 -9.75
N SER A 108 -21.40 14.79 -10.55
CA SER A 108 -21.79 16.15 -10.91
C SER A 108 -23.15 16.18 -11.63
N GLY A 109 -23.38 15.23 -12.56
CA GLY A 109 -24.66 15.06 -13.25
C GLY A 109 -25.87 14.86 -12.33
N HIS A 110 -25.65 14.42 -11.08
CA HIS A 110 -26.69 14.23 -10.06
C HIS A 110 -26.83 15.41 -9.08
N ARG A 111 -26.10 16.51 -9.30
CA ARG A 111 -26.06 17.70 -8.43
C ARG A 111 -25.76 17.31 -6.98
N ILE A 112 -24.77 16.45 -6.79
CA ILE A 112 -24.27 16.02 -5.48
C ILE A 112 -23.00 16.83 -5.18
N PRO A 113 -22.89 17.50 -4.02
CA PRO A 113 -21.67 18.18 -3.63
C PRO A 113 -20.49 17.21 -3.55
N TYR A 114 -19.36 17.60 -4.13
CA TYR A 114 -18.13 16.82 -4.01
C TYR A 114 -16.90 17.71 -3.82
N GLU A 115 -15.81 17.11 -3.35
CA GLU A 115 -14.50 17.72 -3.22
C GLU A 115 -13.44 16.71 -3.66
N ILE A 116 -12.44 17.18 -4.41
CA ILE A 116 -11.29 16.36 -4.81
C ILE A 116 -10.12 16.83 -3.96
N ILE A 117 -9.58 15.94 -3.14
CA ILE A 117 -8.45 16.16 -2.26
C ILE A 117 -7.25 15.43 -2.89
N PRO A 118 -6.23 16.16 -3.37
CA PRO A 118 -5.06 15.54 -3.99
C PRO A 118 -4.27 14.69 -2.98
N GLY A 119 -3.48 13.78 -3.52
CA GLY A 119 -2.57 12.91 -2.76
C GLY A 119 -1.17 12.92 -3.35
N ILE A 120 -0.24 12.32 -2.64
CA ILE A 120 1.11 12.12 -3.18
C ILE A 120 1.05 10.97 -4.19
N THR A 121 1.44 11.24 -5.44
CA THR A 121 1.41 10.23 -6.51
C THR A 121 2.62 9.29 -6.44
N ALA A 122 2.39 8.00 -6.74
CA ALA A 122 3.43 6.97 -6.66
C ALA A 122 4.66 7.28 -7.51
N GLY A 123 4.50 7.87 -8.69
CA GLY A 123 5.59 8.26 -9.58
C GLY A 123 6.57 9.25 -8.96
N SER A 124 6.08 10.17 -8.14
CA SER A 124 6.93 11.11 -7.41
C SER A 124 7.53 10.45 -6.17
N ALA A 125 6.69 9.81 -5.35
CA ALA A 125 7.11 9.27 -4.07
C ALA A 125 8.05 8.08 -4.21
N ALA A 126 7.68 7.06 -5.01
CA ALA A 126 8.52 5.88 -5.21
C ALA A 126 9.89 6.26 -5.79
N SER A 127 9.93 7.26 -6.68
CA SER A 127 11.17 7.77 -7.25
C SER A 127 12.06 8.39 -6.17
N ILE A 128 11.55 9.35 -5.39
CA ILE A 128 12.37 10.05 -4.39
C ILE A 128 12.70 9.20 -3.17
N TYR A 129 11.83 8.25 -2.79
CA TYR A 129 12.11 7.22 -1.77
C TYR A 129 13.09 6.16 -2.28
N SER A 130 13.41 6.15 -3.57
CA SER A 130 14.52 5.42 -4.16
C SER A 130 15.70 6.35 -4.47
N GLY A 131 15.80 7.53 -3.86
CA GLY A 131 16.92 8.46 -4.10
C GLY A 131 16.94 9.10 -5.49
N VAL A 132 15.85 9.01 -6.27
CA VAL A 132 15.81 9.56 -7.62
C VAL A 132 14.84 10.74 -7.70
N PRO A 133 15.32 11.99 -7.87
CA PRO A 133 14.44 13.11 -8.18
C PRO A 133 13.94 12.99 -9.64
N LEU A 134 12.71 13.45 -9.91
CA LEU A 134 12.16 13.44 -11.27
C LEU A 134 12.79 14.49 -12.20
N THR A 135 13.40 15.53 -11.62
CA THR A 135 14.07 16.61 -12.33
C THR A 135 15.40 16.92 -11.66
N HIS A 136 16.41 17.24 -12.45
CA HIS A 136 17.72 17.68 -11.96
C HIS A 136 18.34 18.61 -13.01
N ARG A 137 18.93 19.73 -12.60
CA ARG A 137 19.38 20.78 -13.54
C ARG A 137 20.30 20.26 -14.65
N GLU A 138 21.10 19.25 -14.34
CA GLU A 138 22.05 18.63 -15.28
C GLU A 138 21.46 17.44 -16.05
N TYR A 139 20.54 16.68 -15.45
CA TYR A 139 20.07 15.40 -16.02
C TYR A 139 18.66 15.44 -16.62
N SER A 140 17.79 16.35 -16.15
CA SER A 140 16.38 16.37 -16.54
C SER A 140 15.74 17.73 -16.28
N ARG A 141 15.34 18.40 -17.36
CA ARG A 141 14.57 19.66 -17.36
C ARG A 141 13.09 19.44 -17.67
N SER A 142 12.73 18.22 -18.07
CA SER A 142 11.37 17.82 -18.43
C SER A 142 11.07 16.42 -17.93
N PHE A 143 9.83 16.18 -17.50
CA PHE A 143 9.36 14.83 -17.22
C PHE A 143 7.95 14.59 -17.75
N ALA A 144 7.65 13.34 -18.08
CA ALA A 144 6.33 12.90 -18.50
C ALA A 144 5.87 11.72 -17.66
N VAL A 145 4.55 11.65 -17.41
CA VAL A 145 3.90 10.57 -16.68
C VAL A 145 2.97 9.84 -17.65
N VAL A 146 3.21 8.54 -17.83
CA VAL A 146 2.55 7.72 -18.84
C VAL A 146 2.09 6.39 -18.26
N THR A 147 1.06 5.78 -18.87
CA THR A 147 0.66 4.42 -18.53
C THR A 147 1.38 3.44 -19.44
N GLY A 148 1.95 2.39 -18.85
CA GLY A 148 2.54 1.26 -19.55
C GLY A 148 1.52 0.19 -19.94
N HIS A 149 0.21 0.44 -19.82
CA HIS A 149 -0.85 -0.52 -20.12
C HIS A 149 -2.02 0.16 -20.85
N SER A 150 -2.63 -0.54 -21.81
CA SER A 150 -3.82 -0.08 -22.53
C SER A 150 -4.96 -1.09 -22.46
N LYS A 151 -6.16 -0.66 -22.84
CA LYS A 151 -7.37 -1.49 -22.92
C LYS A 151 -7.43 -2.38 -24.18
N ASN A 152 -6.42 -2.34 -25.04
CA ASN A 152 -6.34 -3.18 -26.25
C ASN A 152 -6.13 -4.67 -25.90
N LYS A 153 -6.39 -5.55 -26.89
CA LYS A 153 -6.35 -7.02 -26.69
C LYS A 153 -5.00 -7.55 -26.20
N ASP A 154 -3.90 -6.92 -26.58
CA ASP A 154 -2.55 -7.29 -26.17
C ASP A 154 -2.02 -6.49 -24.96
N GLY A 155 -2.82 -5.56 -24.43
CA GLY A 155 -2.53 -4.78 -23.23
C GLY A 155 -1.36 -3.80 -23.36
N LYS A 156 -0.86 -3.57 -24.58
CA LYS A 156 0.32 -2.74 -24.85
C LYS A 156 -0.05 -1.25 -24.90
N PRO A 157 0.79 -0.36 -24.36
CA PRO A 157 0.49 1.07 -24.37
C PRO A 157 0.47 1.64 -25.79
N ASP A 158 -0.58 2.39 -26.09
CA ASP A 158 -0.75 3.14 -27.34
C ASP A 158 -0.39 4.62 -27.06
N ILE A 159 0.88 4.94 -27.27
CA ILE A 159 1.47 6.23 -26.94
C ILE A 159 2.40 6.70 -28.07
N ALA A 160 2.58 8.01 -28.20
CA ALA A 160 3.49 8.61 -29.17
C ALA A 160 4.96 8.38 -28.76
N TRP A 161 5.47 7.18 -29.03
CA TRP A 161 6.79 6.74 -28.61
C TRP A 161 7.94 7.64 -29.08
N GLY A 162 7.86 8.16 -30.31
CA GLY A 162 8.85 9.07 -30.88
C GLY A 162 9.01 10.35 -30.07
N ASP A 163 7.88 10.94 -29.66
CA ASP A 163 7.85 12.18 -28.89
C ASP A 163 8.41 11.96 -27.48
N LEU A 164 8.08 10.82 -26.85
CA LEU A 164 8.61 10.45 -25.54
C LEU A 164 10.12 10.17 -25.59
N ALA A 165 10.58 9.43 -26.60
CA ALA A 165 11.98 9.03 -26.71
C ALA A 165 12.91 10.25 -26.90
N LYS A 166 12.48 11.24 -27.70
CA LYS A 166 13.31 12.38 -28.11
C LYS A 166 13.03 13.68 -27.35
N GLY A 167 11.79 13.87 -26.91
CA GLY A 167 11.31 15.15 -26.36
C GLY A 167 11.25 15.24 -24.85
N VAL A 168 11.43 14.13 -24.12
CA VAL A 168 11.32 14.09 -22.66
C VAL A 168 12.58 13.49 -22.04
N ASP A 169 13.14 14.19 -21.06
CA ASP A 169 14.35 13.74 -20.35
C ASP A 169 14.02 12.52 -19.47
N THR A 170 13.04 12.67 -18.57
CA THR A 170 12.60 11.65 -17.62
C THR A 170 11.18 11.15 -17.89
N ILE A 171 11.00 9.85 -18.07
CA ILE A 171 9.70 9.25 -18.35
C ILE A 171 9.32 8.31 -17.21
N VAL A 172 8.17 8.57 -16.58
CA VAL A 172 7.63 7.77 -15.48
C VAL A 172 6.48 6.91 -15.99
N PHE A 173 6.67 5.59 -16.03
CA PHE A 173 5.64 4.63 -16.41
C PHE A 173 4.94 4.03 -15.19
N TYR A 174 3.61 4.09 -15.21
CA TYR A 174 2.73 3.39 -14.27
C TYR A 174 2.19 2.11 -14.92
N MET A 175 1.93 1.06 -14.12
CA MET A 175 1.33 -0.19 -14.61
C MET A 175 2.15 -0.84 -15.75
N GLY A 176 3.47 -0.64 -15.76
CA GLY A 176 4.32 -0.99 -16.88
C GLY A 176 5.09 -2.30 -16.76
N ILE A 177 5.18 -2.93 -15.59
CA ILE A 177 6.08 -4.09 -15.34
C ILE A 177 5.92 -5.20 -16.37
N LYS A 178 4.69 -5.66 -16.59
CA LYS A 178 4.42 -6.73 -17.58
C LYS A 178 4.87 -6.34 -18.99
N ASN A 179 4.81 -5.05 -19.32
CA ASN A 179 5.17 -4.50 -20.63
C ASN A 179 6.57 -3.88 -20.65
N LEU A 180 7.38 -4.02 -19.61
CA LEU A 180 8.72 -3.42 -19.52
C LEU A 180 9.63 -3.81 -20.71
N PRO A 181 9.67 -5.08 -21.16
CA PRO A 181 10.42 -5.45 -22.37
C PRO A 181 9.95 -4.69 -23.62
N TYR A 182 8.64 -4.51 -23.77
CA TYR A 182 8.06 -3.78 -24.90
C TYR A 182 8.35 -2.27 -24.82
N ILE A 183 8.20 -1.66 -23.63
CA ILE A 183 8.51 -0.26 -23.37
C ILE A 183 9.96 0.05 -23.74
N ALA A 184 10.91 -0.76 -23.23
CA ALA A 184 12.33 -0.58 -23.53
C ALA A 184 12.61 -0.69 -25.04
N LYS A 185 12.08 -1.73 -25.69
CA LYS A 185 12.24 -1.94 -27.14
C LYS A 185 11.72 -0.76 -27.96
N GLN A 186 10.55 -0.22 -27.61
CA GLN A 186 9.94 0.89 -28.33
C GLN A 186 10.74 2.19 -28.16
N LEU A 187 11.13 2.53 -26.93
CA LEU A 187 11.95 3.72 -26.67
C LEU A 187 13.30 3.64 -27.42
N ILE A 188 13.96 2.49 -27.40
CA ILE A 188 15.22 2.28 -28.13
C ILE A 188 15.01 2.40 -29.65
N LYS A 189 13.95 1.77 -30.17
CA LYS A 189 13.60 1.83 -31.60
C LYS A 189 13.40 3.27 -32.06
N GLU A 190 12.76 4.10 -31.23
CA GLU A 190 12.48 5.50 -31.54
C GLU A 190 13.65 6.46 -31.22
N GLY A 191 14.80 5.93 -30.77
CA GLY A 191 16.06 6.67 -30.66
C GLY A 191 16.49 7.04 -29.24
N LYS A 192 15.83 6.54 -28.18
CA LYS A 192 16.37 6.64 -26.81
C LYS A 192 17.62 5.76 -26.71
N ASP A 193 18.69 6.27 -26.10
CA ASP A 193 19.95 5.52 -25.96
C ASP A 193 19.74 4.23 -25.14
N ARG A 194 20.33 3.12 -25.58
CA ARG A 194 20.21 1.81 -24.92
C ARG A 194 20.80 1.80 -23.51
N SER A 195 21.82 2.63 -23.30
CA SER A 195 22.52 2.81 -22.03
C SER A 195 21.81 3.77 -21.07
N THR A 196 20.71 4.42 -21.50
CA THR A 196 19.92 5.33 -20.64
C THR A 196 19.62 4.66 -19.31
N SER A 197 19.99 5.31 -18.22
CA SER A 197 19.75 4.76 -16.89
C SER A 197 18.24 4.65 -16.63
N THR A 198 17.81 3.52 -16.07
CA THR A 198 16.41 3.23 -15.76
C THR A 198 16.31 2.65 -14.36
N LEU A 199 15.32 3.11 -13.59
CA LEU A 199 14.95 2.64 -12.28
C LEU A 199 13.62 1.89 -12.35
N VAL A 200 13.51 0.78 -11.62
CA VAL A 200 12.24 0.12 -11.31
C VAL A 200 12.09 0.07 -9.80
N THR A 201 11.01 0.64 -9.27
CA THR A 201 10.69 0.61 -7.84
C THR A 201 9.36 -0.09 -7.63
N GLU A 202 9.40 -1.21 -6.92
CA GLU A 202 8.23 -1.97 -6.45
C GLU A 202 7.89 -1.57 -5.01
N TRP A 203 6.59 -1.51 -4.70
CA TRP A 203 6.08 -1.16 -3.37
C TRP A 203 6.71 0.13 -2.83
N GLY A 204 6.79 1.17 -3.67
CA GLY A 204 7.39 2.45 -3.27
C GLY A 204 6.78 2.99 -1.98
N THR A 205 7.62 3.46 -1.06
CA THR A 205 7.30 3.96 0.30
C THR A 205 6.89 2.92 1.34
N TYR A 206 6.68 1.67 0.95
CA TYR A 206 6.44 0.57 1.90
C TYR A 206 7.77 0.13 2.54
N GLY A 207 7.72 -0.47 3.73
CA GLY A 207 8.87 -1.13 4.36
C GLY A 207 9.39 -2.30 3.52
N ARG A 208 8.54 -2.90 2.67
CA ARG A 208 8.93 -3.89 1.64
C ARG A 208 9.33 -3.32 0.28
N GLN A 209 9.65 -2.02 0.20
CA GLN A 209 10.11 -1.40 -1.04
C GLN A 209 11.34 -2.13 -1.61
N ARG A 210 11.31 -2.44 -2.91
CA ARG A 210 12.46 -2.96 -3.65
C ARG A 210 12.74 -2.05 -4.84
N SER A 211 14.01 -1.75 -5.09
CA SER A 211 14.41 -0.97 -6.25
C SER A 211 15.59 -1.61 -6.99
N ILE A 212 15.58 -1.51 -8.31
CA ILE A 212 16.71 -1.88 -9.16
C ILE A 212 16.99 -0.80 -10.18
N THR A 213 18.26 -0.58 -10.49
CA THR A 213 18.71 0.33 -11.53
C THR A 213 19.54 -0.39 -12.57
N GLY A 214 19.50 0.07 -13.82
CA GLY A 214 20.30 -0.48 -14.89
C GLY A 214 20.06 0.20 -16.23
N PRO A 215 20.86 -0.14 -17.27
CA PRO A 215 20.63 0.32 -18.63
C PRO A 215 19.25 -0.08 -19.16
N LEU A 216 18.61 0.80 -19.94
CA LEU A 216 17.29 0.58 -20.54
C LEU A 216 17.19 -0.76 -21.31
N GLU A 217 18.26 -1.19 -21.98
CA GLU A 217 18.28 -2.47 -22.70
C GLU A 217 18.30 -3.70 -21.78
N HIS A 218 18.86 -3.58 -20.57
CA HIS A 218 19.06 -4.70 -19.64
C HIS A 218 18.03 -4.75 -18.51
N ILE A 219 17.40 -3.61 -18.20
CA ILE A 219 16.45 -3.50 -17.09
C ILE A 219 15.30 -4.52 -17.14
N PRO A 220 14.75 -4.94 -18.30
CA PRO A 220 13.67 -5.93 -18.31
C PRO A 220 14.13 -7.30 -17.79
N ALA A 221 15.31 -7.77 -18.23
CA ALA A 221 15.87 -9.04 -17.77
C ALA A 221 16.28 -8.99 -16.30
N MET A 222 16.75 -7.83 -15.82
CA MET A 222 17.06 -7.62 -14.40
C MET A 222 15.79 -7.66 -13.54
N ALA A 223 14.71 -7.04 -13.99
CA ALA A 223 13.42 -7.04 -13.31
C ALA A 223 12.82 -8.46 -13.23
N GLU A 224 12.91 -9.23 -14.32
CA GLU A 224 12.49 -10.64 -14.35
C GLU A 224 13.30 -11.50 -13.39
N LYS A 225 14.64 -11.39 -13.43
CA LYS A 225 15.54 -12.14 -12.53
C LYS A 225 15.30 -11.83 -11.04
N LYS A 226 14.85 -10.62 -10.73
CA LYS A 226 14.53 -10.17 -9.36
C LYS A 226 13.06 -10.39 -8.98
N GLU A 227 12.28 -10.99 -9.88
CA GLU A 227 10.85 -11.26 -9.70
C GLU A 227 10.10 -9.99 -9.29
N MET A 228 10.41 -8.88 -9.95
CA MET A 228 9.74 -7.60 -9.71
C MET A 228 8.31 -7.68 -10.23
N SER A 229 7.34 -7.28 -9.42
CA SER A 229 5.92 -7.40 -9.70
C SER A 229 5.20 -6.05 -9.52
N ASN A 230 3.87 -6.06 -9.58
CA ASN A 230 3.07 -4.87 -9.33
C ASN A 230 2.62 -4.83 -7.85
N PRO A 231 2.48 -3.63 -7.25
CA PRO A 231 2.60 -2.32 -7.86
C PRO A 231 4.04 -1.83 -7.97
N ALA A 232 4.40 -1.29 -9.14
CA ALA A 232 5.70 -0.69 -9.36
C ALA A 232 5.65 0.50 -10.32
N VAL A 233 6.64 1.36 -10.19
CA VAL A 233 6.91 2.53 -11.05
C VAL A 233 8.23 2.28 -11.78
N ILE A 234 8.25 2.62 -13.07
CA ILE A 234 9.48 2.59 -13.87
C ILE A 234 9.83 4.03 -14.22
N VAL A 235 11.06 4.45 -13.97
CA VAL A 235 11.58 5.78 -14.31
C VAL A 235 12.71 5.60 -15.31
N VAL A 236 12.55 6.11 -16.52
CA VAL A 236 13.56 6.06 -17.59
C VAL A 236 14.16 7.46 -17.75
N GLY A 237 15.46 7.62 -17.51
CA GLY A 237 16.16 8.89 -17.68
C GLY A 237 17.39 8.99 -16.79
N ASP A 238 18.36 9.79 -17.21
CA ASP A 238 19.68 9.83 -16.54
C ASP A 238 19.65 10.35 -15.11
N VAL A 239 18.55 10.97 -14.65
CA VAL A 239 18.32 11.25 -13.22
C VAL A 239 18.42 10.01 -12.34
N THR A 240 18.15 8.81 -12.87
CA THR A 240 18.24 7.57 -12.09
C THR A 240 19.67 7.18 -11.74
N LYS A 241 20.69 7.79 -12.37
CA LYS A 241 22.10 7.63 -11.98
C LYS A 241 22.38 8.12 -10.56
N LEU A 242 21.51 8.98 -10.02
CA LEU A 242 21.62 9.50 -8.66
C LEU A 242 21.20 8.49 -7.58
N HIS A 243 20.54 7.38 -7.96
CA HIS A 243 20.00 6.36 -7.06
C HIS A 243 20.98 6.01 -5.93
N ASP A 244 22.17 5.51 -6.27
CA ASP A 244 23.14 5.02 -5.28
C ASP A 244 23.66 6.13 -4.36
N SER A 245 23.78 7.37 -4.88
CA SER A 245 24.33 8.51 -4.14
C SER A 245 23.34 9.21 -3.22
N LEU A 246 22.05 9.14 -3.53
CA LEU A 246 20.98 9.85 -2.82
C LEU A 246 20.02 8.89 -2.09
N GLN A 247 20.32 7.58 -2.08
CA GLN A 247 19.50 6.61 -1.38
C GLN A 247 19.56 6.84 0.13
N TRP A 248 18.49 7.43 0.65
CA TRP A 248 18.34 7.75 2.07
C TRP A 248 17.47 6.72 2.80
N VAL A 249 16.55 6.06 2.08
CA VAL A 249 15.82 4.90 2.58
C VAL A 249 16.74 3.69 2.46
N ARG A 250 17.28 3.25 3.60
CA ARG A 250 18.15 2.08 3.67
C ARG A 250 17.35 0.87 4.10
N GLU A 251 17.74 -0.29 3.58
CA GLU A 251 17.30 -1.57 4.12
C GLU A 251 17.79 -1.65 5.58
N LYS A 252 16.85 -1.91 6.48
CA LYS A 252 17.07 -2.11 7.91
C LYS A 252 16.77 -3.57 8.25
N GLU A 253 17.07 -3.97 9.47
CA GLU A 253 16.93 -5.36 9.93
C GLU A 253 15.52 -5.93 9.73
N LEU A 254 14.48 -5.12 9.87
CA LEU A 254 13.09 -5.52 9.69
C LEU A 254 12.47 -5.07 8.36
N SER A 255 13.26 -4.60 7.40
CA SER A 255 12.75 -4.26 6.07
C SER A 255 12.05 -5.47 5.44
N GLY A 256 10.87 -5.22 4.86
CA GLY A 256 10.02 -6.25 4.29
C GLY A 256 9.17 -7.03 5.31
N LYS A 257 9.29 -6.77 6.62
CA LYS A 257 8.49 -7.43 7.65
C LYS A 257 7.25 -6.60 7.98
N GLY A 258 6.09 -7.21 7.81
CA GLY A 258 4.82 -6.65 8.28
C GLY A 258 4.41 -7.29 9.60
N VAL A 259 4.21 -6.49 10.63
CA VAL A 259 3.95 -6.97 11.99
C VAL A 259 2.59 -6.45 12.47
N ILE A 260 1.66 -7.36 12.72
CA ILE A 260 0.43 -7.05 13.45
C ILE A 260 0.75 -7.10 14.94
N THR A 261 0.39 -6.04 15.66
CA THR A 261 0.49 -6.01 17.12
C THR A 261 -0.72 -5.31 17.71
N LEU A 262 -0.98 -5.58 18.98
CA LEU A 262 -2.07 -4.95 19.71
C LEU A 262 -1.50 -4.14 20.86
N SER A 263 -1.92 -2.88 20.93
CA SER A 263 -1.57 -1.97 22.02
C SER A 263 -2.71 -1.83 23.01
N SER A 264 -2.37 -1.93 24.28
CA SER A 264 -3.27 -1.72 25.42
C SER A 264 -2.91 -0.49 26.24
N ASP A 265 -1.69 0.01 26.11
CA ASP A 265 -1.18 1.20 26.77
C ASP A 265 -0.13 1.95 25.91
N ASN A 266 0.41 3.04 26.45
CA ASN A 266 1.43 3.85 25.77
C ASN A 266 2.77 3.12 25.60
N THR A 267 3.10 2.15 26.46
CA THR A 267 4.36 1.39 26.35
C THR A 267 4.35 0.42 25.17
N ASP A 268 3.16 -0.03 24.76
CA ASP A 268 2.99 -0.81 23.53
C ASP A 268 3.13 0.08 22.28
N GLN A 269 2.79 1.37 22.37
CA GLN A 269 2.93 2.31 21.27
C GLN A 269 4.38 2.70 21.02
N ASP A 270 5.14 3.07 22.07
CA ASP A 270 6.57 3.38 21.94
C ASP A 270 7.32 2.20 21.31
N PHE A 271 6.97 0.99 21.72
CA PHE A 271 7.52 -0.23 21.15
C PHE A 271 7.14 -0.48 19.68
N ALA A 272 5.90 -0.17 19.28
CA ALA A 272 5.51 -0.22 17.87
C ALA A 272 6.31 0.78 17.02
N ASP A 273 6.67 1.92 17.59
CA ASP A 273 7.48 2.94 16.91
C ASP A 273 8.95 2.49 16.81
N ASP A 274 9.52 1.85 17.83
CA ASP A 274 10.85 1.21 17.74
C ASP A 274 10.94 0.20 16.58
N LEU A 275 9.90 -0.64 16.40
CA LEU A 275 9.86 -1.61 15.30
C LEU A 275 9.80 -0.92 13.92
N LYS A 276 9.08 0.19 13.80
CA LYS A 276 9.09 1.00 12.57
C LYS A 276 10.45 1.65 12.35
N GLU A 277 11.11 2.12 13.41
CA GLU A 277 12.48 2.63 13.34
C GLU A 277 13.46 1.54 12.90
N ALA A 278 13.23 0.28 13.25
CA ALA A 278 13.97 -0.88 12.75
C ALA A 278 13.58 -1.33 11.32
N GLY A 279 12.59 -0.66 10.69
CA GLY A 279 12.20 -0.85 9.30
C GLY A 279 10.97 -1.72 9.05
N ALA A 280 10.28 -2.16 10.10
CA ALA A 280 9.05 -2.94 9.98
C ALA A 280 7.85 -2.08 9.55
N GLU A 281 6.92 -2.69 8.82
CA GLU A 281 5.56 -2.15 8.69
C GLU A 281 4.73 -2.63 9.88
N VAL A 282 4.47 -1.73 10.82
CA VAL A 282 3.75 -2.09 12.05
C VAL A 282 2.28 -1.70 11.96
N TYR A 283 1.43 -2.72 12.03
CA TYR A 283 -0.02 -2.63 12.07
C TYR A 283 -0.48 -2.70 13.51
N ASN A 284 -0.36 -1.57 14.22
CA ASN A 284 -0.74 -1.46 15.63
C ASN A 284 -2.25 -1.26 15.77
N ILE A 285 -2.94 -2.26 16.33
CA ILE A 285 -4.37 -2.25 16.60
C ILE A 285 -4.58 -1.90 18.07
N LYS A 286 -5.34 -0.86 18.39
CA LYS A 286 -5.62 -0.53 19.78
C LYS A 286 -6.69 -1.46 20.35
N ALA A 287 -6.50 -1.92 21.58
CA ALA A 287 -7.45 -2.83 22.23
C ALA A 287 -8.88 -2.24 22.33
N GLU A 288 -9.00 -0.92 22.46
CA GLU A 288 -10.28 -0.20 22.46
C GLU A 288 -11.04 -0.32 21.11
N ASP A 289 -10.31 -0.46 20.00
CA ASP A 289 -10.90 -0.59 18.67
C ASP A 289 -11.42 -2.01 18.39
N CYS A 290 -10.95 -3.01 19.15
CA CYS A 290 -11.28 -4.42 18.90
C CYS A 290 -12.73 -4.79 19.25
N HIS A 291 -13.39 -4.04 20.14
CA HIS A 291 -14.80 -4.28 20.48
C HIS A 291 -15.78 -3.61 19.51
N LEU A 292 -15.26 -2.89 18.52
CA LEU A 292 -16.01 -1.91 17.76
C LEU A 292 -15.77 -2.11 16.26
N SER A 293 -16.59 -2.99 15.65
CA SER A 293 -17.07 -2.98 14.25
C SER A 293 -16.60 -4.08 13.29
N ASN A 294 -17.47 -4.38 12.33
CA ASN A 294 -17.21 -5.18 11.12
C ASN A 294 -15.99 -4.69 10.30
N ASN A 295 -15.49 -3.48 10.55
CA ASN A 295 -14.37 -2.92 9.80
C ASN A 295 -13.06 -3.59 10.15
N MET A 296 -12.90 -4.00 11.42
CA MET A 296 -11.65 -4.57 11.89
C MET A 296 -11.37 -5.95 11.27
N ALA A 297 -12.42 -6.78 11.16
CA ALA A 297 -12.33 -8.05 10.43
C ALA A 297 -11.90 -7.83 8.97
N GLU A 298 -12.48 -6.85 8.27
CA GLU A 298 -12.07 -6.55 6.89
C GLU A 298 -10.62 -6.07 6.80
N ILE A 299 -10.15 -5.25 7.75
CA ILE A 299 -8.76 -4.78 7.78
C ILE A 299 -7.80 -5.95 8.00
N ILE A 300 -8.03 -6.80 9.00
CA ILE A 300 -7.20 -7.98 9.28
C ILE A 300 -7.19 -8.95 8.10
N ASN A 301 -8.36 -9.23 7.53
CA ASN A 301 -8.48 -10.05 6.34
C ASN A 301 -7.58 -9.52 5.21
N ARG A 302 -7.60 -8.22 4.95
CA ARG A 302 -6.71 -7.61 3.94
C ARG A 302 -5.24 -7.67 4.32
N LEU A 303 -4.90 -7.42 5.59
CA LEU A 303 -3.51 -7.48 6.05
C LEU A 303 -2.88 -8.86 5.78
N ILE A 304 -3.65 -9.91 6.01
CA ILE A 304 -3.21 -11.30 5.83
C ILE A 304 -3.29 -11.72 4.36
N THR A 305 -4.46 -11.59 3.72
CA THR A 305 -4.67 -12.12 2.35
C THR A 305 -3.95 -11.34 1.25
N GLU A 306 -3.67 -10.05 1.45
CA GLU A 306 -2.86 -9.24 0.52
C GLU A 306 -1.36 -9.30 0.87
N GLY A 307 -0.97 -10.10 1.86
CA GLY A 307 0.43 -10.31 2.27
C GLY A 307 1.10 -9.05 2.81
N HIS A 308 0.35 -8.15 3.45
CA HIS A 308 0.92 -6.98 4.12
C HIS A 308 1.55 -7.36 5.46
N ALA A 309 0.95 -8.32 6.18
CA ALA A 309 1.47 -8.85 7.43
C ALA A 309 2.11 -10.22 7.22
N THR A 310 3.32 -10.39 7.73
CA THR A 310 4.06 -11.66 7.75
C THR A 310 4.15 -12.25 9.16
N SER A 311 3.98 -11.40 10.17
CA SER A 311 4.14 -11.77 11.58
C SER A 311 3.06 -11.15 12.45
N VAL A 312 2.76 -11.83 13.55
CA VAL A 312 1.93 -11.36 14.66
C VAL A 312 2.80 -11.34 15.90
N LEU A 313 2.83 -10.19 16.58
CA LEU A 313 3.56 -10.02 17.83
C LEU A 313 2.60 -9.70 18.97
N LEU A 314 2.58 -10.60 19.96
CA LEU A 314 1.67 -10.56 21.09
C LEU A 314 2.46 -10.43 22.40
N ARG A 315 2.18 -9.38 23.16
CA ARG A 315 2.89 -9.07 24.41
C ARG A 315 2.17 -9.57 25.67
N THR A 316 0.86 -9.71 25.61
CA THR A 316 0.02 -10.04 26.78
C THR A 316 -1.04 -11.08 26.45
N GLU A 317 -1.51 -11.82 27.46
CA GLU A 317 -2.62 -12.77 27.32
C GLU A 317 -3.89 -12.10 26.77
N THR A 318 -4.16 -10.86 27.20
CA THR A 318 -5.31 -10.07 26.71
C THR A 318 -5.19 -9.78 25.22
N SER A 319 -4.03 -9.29 24.77
CA SER A 319 -3.77 -9.03 23.35
C SER A 319 -3.92 -10.31 22.51
N ALA A 320 -3.41 -11.44 23.03
CA ALA A 320 -3.48 -12.73 22.36
C ALA A 320 -4.91 -13.21 22.20
N SER A 321 -5.70 -13.21 23.29
CA SER A 321 -7.11 -13.63 23.22
C SER A 321 -7.93 -12.77 22.27
N LEU A 322 -7.69 -11.45 22.27
CA LEU A 322 -8.43 -10.50 21.44
C LEU A 322 -8.13 -10.71 19.95
N LEU A 323 -6.85 -10.79 19.59
CA LEU A 323 -6.46 -11.04 18.21
C LEU A 323 -6.92 -12.42 17.72
N CYS A 324 -6.82 -13.47 18.56
CA CYS A 324 -7.30 -14.80 18.17
C CYS A 324 -8.80 -14.80 17.82
N LYS A 325 -9.64 -14.10 18.59
CA LYS A 325 -11.07 -13.92 18.25
C LYS A 325 -11.26 -13.21 16.91
N MET A 326 -10.48 -12.15 16.66
CA MET A 326 -10.56 -11.42 15.40
C MET A 326 -10.09 -12.28 14.21
N LEU A 327 -9.12 -13.16 14.41
CA LEU A 327 -8.66 -14.12 13.41
C LEU A 327 -9.73 -15.20 13.14
N GLU A 328 -10.49 -15.62 14.15
CA GLU A 328 -11.63 -16.53 13.98
C GLU A 328 -12.70 -15.94 13.05
N ASP A 329 -13.01 -14.65 13.19
CA ASP A 329 -13.99 -13.94 12.35
C ASP A 329 -13.62 -13.93 10.85
N VAL A 330 -12.33 -14.09 10.53
CA VAL A 330 -11.81 -14.05 9.15
C VAL A 330 -11.21 -15.39 8.69
N LYS A 331 -11.32 -16.44 9.51
CA LYS A 331 -10.59 -17.70 9.34
C LYS A 331 -10.86 -18.37 7.99
N GLU A 332 -12.11 -18.32 7.52
CA GLU A 332 -12.48 -18.87 6.22
C GLU A 332 -11.84 -18.11 5.06
N GLN A 333 -11.80 -16.78 5.14
CA GLN A 333 -11.24 -15.92 4.09
C GLN A 333 -9.71 -15.95 4.09
N THR A 334 -9.10 -16.20 5.25
CA THR A 334 -7.63 -16.24 5.41
C THR A 334 -7.07 -17.66 5.39
N ALA A 335 -7.85 -18.69 5.08
CA ALA A 335 -7.45 -20.10 5.23
C ALA A 335 -6.13 -20.46 4.53
N ASP A 336 -5.87 -19.88 3.36
CA ASP A 336 -4.65 -20.14 2.57
C ASP A 336 -3.42 -19.36 3.06
N ALA A 337 -3.62 -18.20 3.69
CA ALA A 337 -2.55 -17.26 4.06
C ALA A 337 -2.22 -17.27 5.56
N LEU A 338 -3.18 -17.61 6.42
CA LEU A 338 -3.01 -17.70 7.87
C LEU A 338 -1.92 -18.70 8.30
N PRO A 339 -1.73 -19.86 7.63
CA PRO A 339 -0.63 -20.78 7.95
C PRO A 339 0.76 -20.21 7.69
N GLU A 340 0.89 -19.18 6.84
CA GLU A 340 2.18 -18.52 6.56
C GLU A 340 2.54 -17.45 7.59
N LEU A 341 1.60 -17.07 8.47
CA LEU A 341 1.76 -16.02 9.45
C LEU A 341 2.59 -16.52 10.65
N SER A 342 3.67 -15.81 10.96
CA SER A 342 4.54 -16.17 12.09
C SER A 342 4.04 -15.56 13.40
N PHE A 343 3.73 -16.39 14.39
CA PHE A 343 3.30 -15.94 15.72
C PHE A 343 4.48 -15.84 16.69
N ILE A 344 4.73 -14.64 17.20
CA ILE A 344 5.75 -14.34 18.20
C ILE A 344 5.04 -13.92 19.49
N CYS A 345 5.29 -14.67 20.57
CA CYS A 345 4.68 -14.42 21.87
C CYS A 345 5.73 -14.00 22.88
N ILE A 346 5.45 -12.94 23.64
CA ILE A 346 6.23 -12.59 24.83
C ILE A 346 5.60 -13.30 26.03
N GLY A 347 6.37 -14.19 26.66
CA GLY A 347 5.97 -14.97 27.83
C GLY A 347 5.21 -16.26 27.49
N SER A 348 5.40 -17.26 28.35
CA SER A 348 4.81 -18.60 28.19
C SER A 348 3.27 -18.60 28.28
N LYS A 349 2.69 -17.70 29.09
CA LYS A 349 1.23 -17.59 29.22
C LYS A 349 0.57 -17.07 27.94
N THR A 350 1.16 -16.05 27.31
CA THR A 350 0.72 -15.54 26.00
C THR A 350 0.79 -16.64 24.94
N ALA A 351 1.87 -17.42 24.93
CA ALA A 351 2.03 -18.56 24.03
C ALA A 351 1.00 -19.67 24.30
N GLN A 352 0.64 -19.92 25.55
CA GLN A 352 -0.41 -20.87 25.91
C GLN A 352 -1.79 -20.39 25.41
N MET A 353 -2.10 -19.10 25.57
CA MET A 353 -3.35 -18.49 25.11
C MET A 353 -3.62 -18.73 23.62
N ILE A 354 -2.62 -18.51 22.76
CA ILE A 354 -2.82 -18.73 21.31
C ILE A 354 -2.92 -20.22 20.95
N LYS A 355 -2.24 -21.11 21.69
CA LYS A 355 -2.34 -22.57 21.54
C LYS A 355 -3.74 -23.08 21.86
N GLU A 356 -4.37 -22.53 22.89
CA GLU A 356 -5.76 -22.84 23.24
C GLU A 356 -6.76 -22.44 22.14
N HIS A 357 -6.40 -21.45 21.30
CA HIS A 357 -7.18 -21.05 20.12
C HIS A 357 -6.73 -21.75 18.82
N GLY A 358 -5.83 -22.74 18.92
CA GLY A 358 -5.39 -23.57 17.78
C GLY A 358 -4.24 -23.00 16.95
N TYR A 359 -3.56 -21.95 17.41
CA TYR A 359 -2.38 -21.38 16.76
C TYR A 359 -1.09 -21.88 17.40
N VAL A 360 -0.02 -22.01 16.61
CA VAL A 360 1.28 -22.47 17.10
C VAL A 360 2.25 -21.27 17.11
N PRO A 361 2.84 -20.89 18.26
CA PRO A 361 3.88 -19.87 18.29
C PRO A 361 5.12 -20.37 17.55
N ASN A 362 5.63 -19.57 16.62
CA ASN A 362 6.92 -19.75 15.99
C ASN A 362 8.05 -19.37 16.96
N ALA A 363 7.79 -18.42 17.85
CA ALA A 363 8.75 -17.94 18.83
C ALA A 363 8.08 -17.65 20.18
N ILE A 364 8.78 -17.98 21.27
CA ILE A 364 8.39 -17.60 22.63
C ILE A 364 9.56 -16.85 23.27
N LEU A 365 9.40 -15.54 23.44
CA LEU A 365 10.41 -14.67 24.03
C LEU A 365 10.18 -14.49 25.53
N ARG A 366 11.23 -14.14 26.27
CA ARG A 366 11.14 -13.92 27.71
C ARG A 366 10.41 -12.60 27.98
N VAL A 367 9.74 -12.51 29.14
CA VAL A 367 8.95 -11.31 29.52
C VAL A 367 9.80 -10.03 29.60
N LEU A 368 11.11 -10.18 29.82
CA LEU A 368 12.08 -9.08 29.89
C LEU A 368 12.86 -8.87 28.59
N SER A 369 12.42 -9.45 27.46
CA SER A 369 13.08 -9.24 26.17
C SER A 369 13.04 -7.77 25.78
N ASN A 370 14.22 -7.21 25.47
CA ASN A 370 14.35 -5.86 24.95
C ASN A 370 13.96 -5.81 23.47
N THR A 371 13.85 -4.61 22.92
CA THR A 371 13.51 -4.39 21.50
C THR A 371 14.48 -5.13 20.56
N GLU A 372 15.78 -5.13 20.85
CA GLU A 372 16.81 -5.84 20.05
C GLU A 372 16.52 -7.34 19.92
N THR A 373 16.21 -8.03 21.02
CA THR A 373 15.88 -9.47 21.00
C THR A 373 14.64 -9.76 20.14
N ILE A 374 13.67 -8.85 20.15
CA ILE A 374 12.44 -8.98 19.37
C ILE A 374 12.72 -8.71 17.89
N ILE A 375 13.57 -7.74 17.58
CA ILE A 375 14.05 -7.46 16.22
C ILE A 375 14.77 -8.68 15.66
N GLU A 376 15.68 -9.30 16.42
CA GLU A 376 16.37 -10.53 16.01
C GLU A 376 15.36 -11.65 15.70
N ALA A 377 14.41 -11.90 16.61
CA ALA A 377 13.37 -12.91 16.43
C ALA A 377 12.46 -12.65 15.22
N LEU A 378 12.18 -11.39 14.89
CA LEU A 378 11.42 -11.00 13.70
C LEU A 378 12.25 -11.09 12.41
N GLY A 379 13.56 -10.86 12.50
CA GLY A 379 14.50 -10.89 11.39
C GLY A 379 14.79 -12.28 10.85
N GLU A 380 14.89 -13.29 11.73
CA GLU A 380 15.20 -14.67 11.34
C GLU A 380 14.12 -15.32 10.44
N LYS A 381 14.57 -16.04 9.40
CA LYS A 381 13.67 -16.85 8.53
C LYS A 381 13.23 -18.17 9.15
N GLN A 382 13.93 -18.62 10.19
CA GLN A 382 13.57 -19.79 10.99
C GLN A 382 13.81 -19.43 12.45
N ILE A 383 12.74 -19.16 13.19
CA ILE A 383 12.85 -18.83 14.59
C ILE A 383 13.09 -20.13 15.34
N GLN A 384 14.29 -20.32 15.90
CA GLN A 384 14.53 -21.36 16.88
C GLN A 384 14.23 -20.81 18.26
N ASN A 385 13.68 -21.65 19.15
CA ASN A 385 13.44 -21.30 20.55
C ASN A 385 14.72 -20.70 21.16
N ILE A 386 14.72 -19.40 21.43
CA ILE A 386 15.74 -18.76 22.26
C ILE A 386 15.36 -19.09 23.71
N GLY A 387 15.74 -20.29 24.14
CA GLY A 387 15.44 -20.85 25.46
C GLY A 387 16.00 -20.04 26.62
#